data_AF-A0AAV7HTX3-F1
#
_entry.id   AF-A0AAV7HTX3-F1
#
_cell.length_a   1.000
_cell.length_b   1.000
_cell.length_c   1.000
_cell.angle_alpha   90.00
_cell.angle_beta   90.00
_cell.angle_gamma   90.00
#
_symmetry.space_group_name_H-M   'P 1'
#
loop_
_entity.id
_entity.type
_entity.pdbx_description
1 polymer ?
#
loop_
_entity_poly.entity_id
_entity_poly.type
_entity_poly.pdbx_seq_one_letter_code
_entity_poly.pdbx_strand_id
1 'polypeptide(L)'
;MAEFLGKKYKLFSSDKFDEMMKALGVGLVTRKMGASVSPVVELTKDDNDLYTLKTTSTFKTSEVKFKLGEEFDEETPDGRKVKSVITLDGNKMSHIQKGEKDTVIEREFTPTEMTAIMKVDDIVCTRSVSKLYLKITNKKMEEATDAASVTTNKKSLIIFGRDVTKIPCFRNSWLYGICSGFGCGILTFMFTSRTPLASHVFIGSTFGVTLVYFSVCRYRFAKDDMMAKQLRVYMKDSMGLEGADREAKLKQIEELAKTQTK
;
A
#
# COMPACT_ATOMS: atom_id res chain seq x y z
N MET A 1 19.35 12.14 -29.24
CA MET A 1 19.18 11.21 -28.10
C MET A 1 17.70 11.09 -27.79
N ALA A 2 17.23 9.91 -27.39
CA ALA A 2 15.83 9.74 -27.01
C ALA A 2 15.48 10.66 -25.82
N GLU A 3 14.35 11.36 -25.89
CA GLU A 3 14.03 12.46 -24.97
C GLU A 3 13.86 12.02 -23.50
N PHE A 4 13.77 10.72 -23.21
CA PHE A 4 13.58 10.18 -21.86
C PHE A 4 14.88 9.78 -21.15
N LEU A 5 16.01 9.72 -21.86
CA LEU A 5 17.31 9.37 -21.26
C LEU A 5 17.79 10.47 -20.30
N GLY A 6 18.35 10.06 -19.16
CA GLY A 6 18.83 10.98 -18.11
C GLY A 6 17.73 11.69 -17.33
N LYS A 7 16.45 11.36 -17.58
CA LYS A 7 15.33 11.92 -16.81
C LYS A 7 15.02 11.06 -15.58
N LYS A 8 14.68 11.74 -14.49
CA LYS A 8 14.25 11.14 -13.23
C LYS A 8 12.73 11.16 -13.10
N TYR A 9 12.13 9.98 -13.01
CA TYR A 9 10.70 9.78 -12.86
C TYR A 9 10.41 9.28 -11.44
N LYS A 10 9.60 9.98 -10.65
CA LYS A 10 9.15 9.56 -9.32
C LYS A 10 7.77 8.92 -9.36
N LEU A 11 7.62 7.78 -8.70
CA LEU A 11 6.33 7.08 -8.61
C LEU A 11 5.28 7.98 -7.95
N PHE A 12 4.09 8.04 -8.54
CA PHE A 12 2.94 8.69 -7.90
C PHE A 12 1.70 7.79 -7.81
N SER A 13 1.60 6.74 -8.62
CA SER A 13 0.48 5.78 -8.57
C SER A 13 0.97 4.36 -8.78
N SER A 14 0.32 3.40 -8.10
CA SER A 14 0.63 1.98 -8.17
C SER A 14 -0.62 1.17 -7.89
N ASP A 15 -1.01 0.32 -8.82
CA ASP A 15 -2.16 -0.58 -8.70
C ASP A 15 -1.70 -2.05 -8.68
N LYS A 16 -2.33 -2.88 -7.84
CA LYS A 16 -2.07 -4.32 -7.67
C LYS A 16 -0.62 -4.75 -7.38
N PHE A 17 0.21 -3.83 -6.88
CA PHE A 17 1.62 -4.13 -6.56
C PHE A 17 1.78 -5.11 -5.38
N ASP A 18 0.93 -5.03 -4.35
CA ASP A 18 0.93 -5.98 -3.22
C ASP A 18 0.55 -7.41 -3.69
N GLU A 19 -0.42 -7.52 -4.61
CA GLU A 19 -0.85 -8.80 -5.18
C GLU A 19 0.25 -9.44 -6.02
N MET A 20 0.92 -8.66 -6.88
CA MET A 20 2.04 -9.15 -7.67
C MET A 20 3.22 -9.59 -6.79
N MET A 21 3.62 -8.79 -5.79
CA MET A 21 4.67 -9.21 -4.85
C MET A 21 4.28 -10.47 -4.08
N LYS A 22 3.00 -10.64 -3.75
CA LYS A 22 2.50 -11.86 -3.10
C LYS A 22 2.63 -13.06 -4.02
N ALA A 23 2.31 -12.93 -5.31
CA ALA A 23 2.45 -14.00 -6.29
C ALA A 23 3.92 -14.38 -6.55
N LEU A 24 4.84 -13.42 -6.41
CA LEU A 24 6.30 -13.64 -6.45
C LEU A 24 6.87 -14.24 -5.15
N GLY A 25 6.03 -14.54 -4.15
CA GLY A 25 6.47 -15.16 -2.89
C GLY A 25 7.07 -14.19 -1.86
N VAL A 26 6.96 -12.88 -2.08
CA VAL A 26 7.52 -11.88 -1.17
C VAL A 26 6.71 -11.85 0.15
N GLY A 27 7.40 -11.91 1.29
CA GLY A 27 6.80 -11.89 2.64
C GLY A 27 6.03 -10.60 2.96
N LEU A 28 5.03 -10.68 3.85
CA LEU A 28 4.04 -9.61 4.07
C LEU A 28 4.68 -8.26 4.49
N VAL A 29 5.73 -8.31 5.30
CA VAL A 29 6.43 -7.10 5.79
C VAL A 29 7.10 -6.37 4.63
N THR A 30 7.85 -7.09 3.80
CA THR A 30 8.53 -6.54 2.62
C THR A 30 7.51 -5.97 1.62
N ARG A 31 6.35 -6.61 1.46
CA ARG A 31 5.28 -6.09 0.59
C ARG A 31 4.70 -4.78 1.07
N LYS A 32 4.37 -4.66 2.36
CA LYS A 32 3.83 -3.42 2.93
C LYS A 32 4.82 -2.27 2.83
N MET A 33 6.10 -2.56 3.02
CA MET A 33 7.17 -1.59 2.85
C MET A 33 7.34 -1.18 1.38
N GLY A 34 7.39 -2.14 0.46
CA GLY A 34 7.49 -1.90 -0.98
C GLY A 34 6.33 -1.07 -1.55
N ALA A 35 5.12 -1.24 -1.00
CA ALA A 35 3.95 -0.44 -1.36
C ALA A 35 3.99 0.98 -0.80
N SER A 36 4.71 1.23 0.30
CA SER A 36 4.81 2.54 0.94
C SER A 36 5.87 3.46 0.34
N VAL A 37 6.83 2.90 -0.42
CA VAL A 37 7.93 3.66 -1.01
C VAL A 37 7.57 4.18 -2.40
N SER A 38 8.02 5.40 -2.70
CA SER A 38 7.88 6.02 -4.02
C SER A 38 9.26 6.10 -4.69
N PRO A 39 9.70 5.05 -5.40
CA PRO A 39 11.01 5.05 -6.04
C PRO A 39 11.09 6.07 -7.17
N VAL A 40 12.32 6.52 -7.42
CA VAL A 40 12.73 7.33 -8.56
C VAL A 40 13.46 6.43 -9.55
N VAL A 41 12.97 6.37 -10.78
CA VAL A 41 13.56 5.60 -11.88
C VAL A 41 14.27 6.55 -12.83
N GLU A 42 15.49 6.18 -13.23
CA GLU A 42 16.33 6.91 -14.15
C GLU A 42 16.99 5.92 -15.11
N LEU A 43 16.89 6.18 -16.41
CA LEU A 43 17.54 5.40 -17.45
C LEU A 43 18.62 6.26 -18.11
N THR A 44 19.87 5.83 -18.02
CA THR A 44 21.01 6.48 -18.68
C THR A 44 21.63 5.55 -19.71
N LYS A 45 22.38 6.14 -20.64
CA LYS A 45 23.15 5.44 -21.66
C LYS A 45 24.53 6.10 -21.70
N ASP A 46 25.59 5.30 -21.67
CA ASP A 46 26.95 5.79 -21.85
C ASP A 46 27.38 5.80 -23.32
N ASP A 47 28.62 6.21 -23.58
CA ASP A 47 29.19 6.29 -24.93
C ASP A 47 29.49 4.90 -25.55
N ASN A 48 29.45 3.83 -24.76
CA ASN A 48 29.72 2.44 -25.17
C ASN A 48 28.43 1.63 -25.41
N ASP A 49 27.30 2.32 -25.62
CA ASP A 49 25.97 1.72 -25.75
C ASP A 49 25.50 0.89 -24.53
N LEU A 50 26.11 1.10 -23.35
CA LEU A 50 25.70 0.45 -22.12
C LEU A 50 24.61 1.28 -21.43
N TYR A 51 23.45 0.65 -21.24
CA TYR A 51 22.33 1.25 -20.54
C TYR A 51 22.42 0.96 -19.05
N THR A 52 22.10 1.96 -18.23
CA THR A 52 21.95 1.79 -16.78
C THR A 52 20.54 2.18 -16.36
N LEU A 53 19.78 1.22 -15.86
CA LEU A 53 18.48 1.45 -15.22
C LEU A 53 18.69 1.55 -13.71
N LYS A 54 18.60 2.76 -13.19
CA LYS A 54 18.75 3.07 -11.76
C LYS A 54 17.38 3.28 -11.12
N THR A 55 17.12 2.55 -10.05
CA THR A 55 15.92 2.71 -9.22
C THR A 55 16.35 3.11 -7.81
N THR A 56 16.07 4.35 -7.43
CA THR A 56 16.42 4.90 -6.11
C THR A 56 15.16 4.99 -5.25
N SER A 57 15.15 4.37 -4.08
CA SER A 57 14.07 4.54 -3.08
C SER A 57 14.67 4.99 -1.74
N THR A 58 13.82 5.38 -0.79
CA THR A 58 14.25 5.64 0.61
C THR A 58 14.83 4.40 1.29
N PHE A 59 14.68 3.23 0.69
CA PHE A 59 14.99 1.95 1.32
C PHE A 59 16.16 1.20 0.67
N LYS A 60 16.34 1.30 -0.64
CA LYS A 60 17.44 0.70 -1.38
C LYS A 60 17.58 1.42 -2.73
N THR A 61 18.82 1.55 -3.18
CA THR A 61 19.12 1.91 -4.58
C THR A 61 19.54 0.63 -5.30
N SER A 62 18.94 0.35 -6.44
CA SER A 62 19.35 -0.74 -7.33
C SER A 62 19.75 -0.18 -8.69
N GLU A 63 20.80 -0.75 -9.29
CA GLU A 63 21.29 -0.37 -10.60
C GLU A 63 21.46 -1.62 -11.45
N VAL A 64 20.87 -1.62 -12.64
CA VAL A 64 21.02 -2.71 -13.62
C VAL A 64 21.71 -2.15 -14.84
N LYS A 65 22.88 -2.71 -15.19
CA LYS A 65 23.65 -2.34 -16.38
C LYS A 65 23.47 -3.42 -17.43
N PHE A 66 23.10 -3.04 -18.64
CA PHE A 66 22.76 -3.99 -19.70
C PHE A 66 23.00 -3.40 -21.08
N LYS A 67 23.14 -4.29 -22.07
CA LYS A 67 23.06 -3.96 -23.48
C LYS A 67 21.70 -4.39 -24.02
N LEU A 68 21.16 -3.63 -24.98
CA LEU A 68 19.87 -3.94 -25.57
C LEU A 68 19.96 -5.22 -26.40
N GLY A 69 18.99 -6.13 -26.21
CA GLY A 69 18.90 -7.40 -26.93
C GLY A 69 19.84 -8.51 -26.44
N GLU A 70 20.73 -8.22 -25.49
CA GLU A 70 21.63 -9.22 -24.91
C GLU A 70 21.05 -9.79 -23.62
N GLU A 71 21.15 -11.12 -23.45
CA GLU A 71 20.76 -11.79 -22.21
C GLU A 71 21.84 -11.62 -21.13
N PHE A 72 21.44 -11.34 -19.90
CA PHE A 72 22.34 -11.21 -18.76
C PHE A 72 21.71 -11.79 -17.49
N ASP A 73 22.55 -12.14 -16.52
CA ASP A 73 22.08 -12.59 -15.20
C ASP A 73 21.71 -11.38 -14.34
N GLU A 74 20.47 -11.35 -13.83
CA GLU A 74 19.94 -10.30 -12.96
C GLU A 74 19.56 -10.86 -11.59
N GLU A 75 19.92 -10.15 -10.53
CA GLU A 75 19.37 -10.37 -9.19
C GLU A 75 18.30 -9.30 -8.92
N THR A 76 17.05 -9.73 -8.81
CA THR A 76 15.92 -8.81 -8.61
C THR A 76 15.92 -8.26 -7.17
N PRO A 77 15.25 -7.12 -6.89
CA PRO A 77 15.24 -6.52 -5.54
C PRO A 77 14.67 -7.41 -4.43
N ASP A 78 13.88 -8.41 -4.80
CA ASP A 78 13.31 -9.46 -3.94
C ASP A 78 14.20 -10.71 -3.80
N GLY A 79 15.42 -10.70 -4.36
CA GLY A 79 16.44 -11.73 -4.18
C GLY A 79 16.36 -12.91 -5.17
N ARG A 80 15.49 -12.86 -6.18
CA ARG A 80 15.43 -13.91 -7.22
C ARG A 80 16.56 -13.70 -8.22
N LYS A 81 17.19 -14.81 -8.62
CA LYS A 81 18.16 -14.85 -9.71
C LYS A 81 17.42 -15.22 -10.99
N VAL A 82 17.46 -14.35 -11.98
CA VAL A 82 16.73 -14.49 -13.25
C VAL A 82 17.66 -14.20 -14.41
N LYS A 83 17.30 -14.72 -15.59
CA LYS A 83 17.92 -14.33 -16.86
C LYS A 83 17.07 -13.27 -17.52
N SER A 84 17.68 -12.13 -17.80
CA SER A 84 16.97 -10.95 -18.27
C SER A 84 17.41 -10.53 -19.65
N VAL A 85 16.44 -10.13 -20.46
CA VAL A 85 16.67 -9.50 -21.77
C VAL A 85 15.87 -8.21 -21.81
N ILE A 86 16.51 -7.12 -22.21
CA ILE A 86 15.88 -5.81 -22.33
C ILE A 86 15.97 -5.33 -23.77
N THR A 87 14.83 -4.95 -24.35
CA THR A 87 14.75 -4.34 -25.68
C THR A 87 14.09 -2.97 -25.58
N LEU A 88 14.37 -2.10 -26.55
CA LEU A 88 13.83 -0.74 -26.61
C LEU A 88 13.40 -0.45 -28.05
N ASP A 89 12.10 -0.26 -28.24
CA ASP A 89 11.48 0.15 -29.50
C ASP A 89 10.89 1.55 -29.35
N GLY A 90 11.60 2.55 -29.88
CA GLY A 90 11.25 3.96 -29.70
C GLY A 90 11.21 4.38 -28.23
N ASN A 91 10.01 4.56 -27.70
CA ASN A 91 9.74 4.94 -26.31
C ASN A 91 9.25 3.78 -25.42
N LYS A 92 9.12 2.56 -25.98
CA LYS A 92 8.68 1.38 -25.26
C LYS A 92 9.85 0.44 -24.99
N MET A 93 10.11 0.22 -23.71
CA MET A 93 11.10 -0.74 -23.24
C MET A 93 10.40 -2.01 -22.78
N SER A 94 10.83 -3.16 -23.29
CA SER A 94 10.42 -4.48 -22.80
C SER A 94 11.55 -5.07 -21.99
N HIS A 95 11.25 -5.52 -20.77
CA HIS A 95 12.19 -6.18 -19.88
C HIS A 95 11.58 -7.52 -19.47
N ILE A 96 12.13 -8.59 -20.02
CA ILE A 96 11.67 -9.96 -19.80
C ILE A 96 12.63 -10.59 -18.81
N GLN A 97 12.11 -11.09 -17.70
CA GLN A 97 12.86 -11.79 -16.66
C GLN A 97 12.40 -13.26 -16.65
N LYS A 98 13.29 -14.19 -16.97
CA LYS A 98 13.02 -15.63 -16.94
C LYS A 98 13.59 -16.27 -15.68
N GLY A 99 12.77 -17.02 -14.96
CA GLY A 99 13.16 -17.65 -13.69
C GLY A 99 12.18 -18.73 -13.26
N GLU A 100 11.98 -18.89 -11.94
CA GLU A 100 10.93 -19.78 -11.43
C GLU A 100 9.53 -19.30 -11.84
N LYS A 101 9.35 -17.98 -11.86
CA LYS A 101 8.19 -17.30 -12.45
C LYS A 101 8.68 -16.26 -13.43
N ASP A 102 8.15 -16.33 -14.64
CA ASP A 102 8.46 -15.37 -15.68
C ASP A 102 7.73 -14.05 -15.40
N THR A 103 8.48 -12.95 -15.50
CA THR A 103 7.95 -11.60 -15.30
C THR A 103 8.22 -10.78 -16.55
N VAL A 104 7.18 -10.14 -17.07
CA VAL A 104 7.31 -9.19 -18.19
C VAL A 104 7.04 -7.79 -17.67
N ILE A 105 7.99 -6.89 -17.91
CA ILE A 105 7.89 -5.49 -17.50
C ILE A 105 7.98 -4.62 -18.75
N GLU A 106 6.86 -4.02 -19.12
CA GLU A 106 6.76 -3.04 -20.21
C GLU A 106 6.81 -1.64 -19.61
N ARG A 107 7.76 -0.81 -20.07
CA ARG A 107 7.87 0.60 -19.68
C ARG A 107 7.68 1.47 -20.90
N GLU A 108 6.67 2.32 -20.86
CA GLU A 108 6.45 3.34 -21.87
C GLU A 108 6.88 4.70 -21.32
N PHE A 109 7.85 5.31 -22.00
CA PHE A 109 8.40 6.60 -21.63
C PHE A 109 7.72 7.72 -22.43
N THR A 110 7.41 8.81 -21.74
CA THR A 110 7.07 10.09 -22.35
C THR A 110 8.03 11.16 -21.81
N PRO A 111 8.02 12.38 -22.37
CA PRO A 111 8.90 13.44 -21.90
C PRO A 111 8.68 13.83 -20.43
N THR A 112 7.48 13.54 -19.90
CA THR A 112 6.99 13.95 -18.58
C THR A 112 6.62 12.78 -17.68
N GLU A 113 6.33 11.60 -18.21
CA GLU A 113 5.82 10.45 -17.46
C GLU A 113 6.46 9.15 -17.94
N MET A 114 6.35 8.12 -17.11
CA MET A 114 6.69 6.75 -17.45
C MET A 114 5.59 5.85 -16.87
N THR A 115 5.00 5.03 -17.71
CA THR A 115 4.06 3.99 -17.30
C THR A 115 4.77 2.66 -17.34
N ALA A 116 4.76 1.92 -16.23
CA ALA A 116 5.29 0.58 -16.15
C ALA A 116 4.14 -0.42 -15.91
N ILE A 117 4.00 -1.38 -16.82
CA ILE A 117 3.06 -2.50 -16.72
C ILE A 117 3.88 -3.75 -16.44
N MET A 118 3.61 -4.38 -15.31
CA MET A 118 4.27 -5.60 -14.86
C MET A 118 3.26 -6.75 -14.91
N LYS A 119 3.61 -7.83 -15.59
CA LYS A 119 2.78 -9.03 -15.75
C LYS A 119 3.50 -10.22 -15.12
N VAL A 120 2.82 -10.90 -14.21
CA VAL A 120 3.28 -12.15 -13.55
C VAL A 120 2.05 -13.05 -13.43
N ASP A 121 2.12 -14.26 -13.98
CA ASP A 121 0.96 -15.16 -14.07
C ASP A 121 -0.26 -14.40 -14.68
N ASP A 122 -1.43 -14.46 -14.03
CA ASP A 122 -2.65 -13.72 -14.41
C ASP A 122 -2.71 -12.28 -13.83
N ILE A 123 -1.67 -11.84 -13.12
CA ILE A 123 -1.67 -10.55 -12.41
C ILE A 123 -1.03 -9.47 -13.26
N VAL A 124 -1.78 -8.39 -13.47
CA VAL A 124 -1.31 -7.17 -14.14
C VAL A 124 -1.22 -6.05 -13.11
N CYS A 125 0.00 -5.57 -12.87
CA CYS A 125 0.30 -4.44 -11.99
C CYS A 125 0.70 -3.23 -12.84
N THR A 126 0.07 -2.08 -12.59
CA THR A 126 0.37 -0.84 -13.33
C THR A 126 0.96 0.19 -12.36
N ARG A 127 2.11 0.75 -12.72
CA ARG A 127 2.79 1.81 -11.96
C ARG A 127 2.98 3.03 -12.84
N SER A 128 2.44 4.16 -12.40
CA SER A 128 2.59 5.44 -13.10
C SER A 128 3.58 6.34 -12.36
N VAL A 129 4.52 6.88 -13.11
CA VAL A 129 5.69 7.58 -12.62
C VAL A 129 5.79 8.91 -13.37
N SER A 130 6.05 10.02 -12.69
CA SER A 130 6.09 11.36 -13.31
C SER A 130 7.44 12.04 -13.08
N LYS A 131 7.89 12.87 -14.02
CA LYS A 131 9.12 13.66 -13.94
C LYS A 131 9.13 14.44 -12.63
N LEU A 132 10.27 14.40 -11.93
CA LEU A 132 10.48 14.96 -10.59
C LEU A 132 10.29 16.50 -10.50
N TYR A 133 9.88 17.18 -11.56
CA TYR A 133 9.62 18.62 -11.57
C TYR A 133 8.18 18.86 -12.04
N LEU A 134 7.38 19.55 -11.21
CA LEU A 134 6.07 20.14 -11.56
C LEU A 134 4.82 19.23 -11.61
N LYS A 135 4.70 18.21 -10.74
CA LYS A 135 3.37 17.81 -10.19
C LYS A 135 3.28 17.96 -8.66
N ILE A 136 4.30 18.52 -8.01
CA ILE A 136 4.28 18.75 -6.55
C ILE A 136 3.58 20.07 -6.18
N THR A 137 3.41 21.02 -7.09
CA THR A 137 2.70 22.28 -6.82
C THR A 137 1.23 22.21 -7.24
N ASN A 138 0.92 21.81 -8.47
CA ASN A 138 -0.47 21.86 -8.94
C ASN A 138 -1.29 20.62 -8.57
N LYS A 139 -0.71 19.41 -8.54
CA LYS A 139 -1.43 18.21 -8.09
C LYS A 139 -1.50 18.09 -6.57
N LYS A 140 -0.55 18.67 -5.80
CA LYS A 140 -0.81 18.86 -4.35
C LYS A 140 -1.82 19.96 -4.08
N MET A 141 -1.98 20.99 -4.92
CA MET A 141 -3.11 21.91 -4.77
C MET A 141 -4.41 21.22 -5.18
N GLU A 142 -4.45 20.52 -6.30
CA GLU A 142 -5.66 19.89 -6.84
C GLU A 142 -6.07 18.64 -6.07
N GLU A 143 -5.14 17.79 -5.62
CA GLU A 143 -5.41 16.67 -4.68
C GLU A 143 -5.47 17.13 -3.22
N ALA A 144 -4.95 18.30 -2.82
CA ALA A 144 -5.34 18.86 -1.51
C ALA A 144 -6.71 19.52 -1.58
N THR A 145 -7.13 20.08 -2.72
CA THR A 145 -8.49 20.56 -2.93
C THR A 145 -9.46 19.42 -3.21
N ASP A 146 -9.03 18.29 -3.79
CA ASP A 146 -9.85 17.10 -4.08
C ASP A 146 -9.78 16.04 -3.00
N ALA A 147 -8.70 15.90 -2.23
CA ALA A 147 -8.77 15.19 -0.95
C ALA A 147 -9.50 16.03 0.10
N ALA A 148 -9.53 17.37 -0.04
CA ALA A 148 -10.47 18.20 0.71
C ALA A 148 -11.90 18.11 0.15
N SER A 149 -12.13 17.92 -1.15
CA SER A 149 -13.49 17.91 -1.75
C SER A 149 -14.13 16.51 -1.79
N VAL A 150 -13.37 15.43 -1.94
CA VAL A 150 -13.85 14.03 -1.98
C VAL A 150 -13.92 13.40 -0.58
N THR A 151 -13.29 14.01 0.43
CA THR A 151 -13.61 13.74 1.83
C THR A 151 -14.69 14.70 2.40
N THR A 152 -15.31 15.53 1.57
CA THR A 152 -16.51 16.30 1.95
C THR A 152 -17.78 15.70 1.36
N ASN A 153 -18.04 14.44 1.70
CA ASN A 153 -19.41 14.10 2.13
C ASN A 153 -19.42 13.03 3.23
N LYS A 154 -18.61 13.23 4.27
CA LYS A 154 -19.07 12.89 5.61
C LYS A 154 -19.15 14.20 6.36
N LYS A 155 -20.37 14.72 6.51
CA LYS A 155 -20.66 15.82 7.42
C LYS A 155 -19.90 15.57 8.72
N SER A 156 -18.91 16.42 9.02
CA SER A 156 -18.15 16.33 10.27
C SER A 156 -19.13 16.61 11.40
N LEU A 157 -19.47 15.57 12.14
CA LEU A 157 -20.38 15.68 13.27
C LEU A 157 -19.55 16.07 14.49
N ILE A 158 -19.54 17.36 14.79
CA ILE A 158 -18.92 17.89 16.00
C ILE A 158 -19.94 17.75 17.13
N ILE A 159 -19.63 16.91 18.12
CA ILE A 159 -20.42 16.76 19.34
C ILE A 159 -19.47 17.09 20.51
N PHE A 160 -19.86 18.02 21.39
CA PHE A 160 -19.05 18.49 22.51
C PHE A 160 -17.65 19.02 22.10
N GLY A 161 -17.55 19.76 20.99
CA GLY A 161 -16.28 20.36 20.53
C GLY A 161 -15.24 19.35 20.02
N ARG A 162 -15.60 18.06 19.91
CA ARG A 162 -14.74 17.01 19.38
C ARG A 162 -15.33 16.47 18.08
N ASP A 163 -14.48 16.33 17.07
CA ASP A 163 -14.85 15.75 15.79
C ASP A 163 -15.00 14.23 15.94
N VAL A 164 -16.25 13.77 15.97
CA VAL A 164 -16.60 12.37 16.26
C VAL A 164 -16.36 11.48 15.04
N THR A 165 -16.25 12.07 13.83
CA THR A 165 -16.01 11.32 12.59
C THR A 165 -14.58 10.78 12.47
N LYS A 166 -13.64 11.36 13.23
CA LYS A 166 -12.24 10.90 13.30
C LYS A 166 -12.02 9.71 14.23
N ILE A 167 -13.05 9.25 14.96
CA ILE A 167 -12.94 8.14 15.92
C ILE A 167 -13.36 6.83 15.22
N PRO A 168 -12.42 5.91 14.89
CA PRO A 168 -12.68 4.77 13.98
C PRO A 168 -13.62 3.67 14.53
N CYS A 169 -14.18 3.85 15.72
CA CYS A 169 -15.06 2.89 16.37
C CYS A 169 -16.48 3.43 16.66
N PHE A 170 -16.69 4.75 16.62
CA PHE A 170 -17.94 5.35 17.11
C PHE A 170 -19.16 4.96 16.26
N ARG A 171 -19.02 5.10 14.94
CA ARG A 171 -20.13 4.87 13.99
C ARG A 171 -20.64 3.43 14.05
N ASN A 172 -19.73 2.46 14.00
CA ASN A 172 -20.11 1.04 13.96
C ASN A 172 -20.69 0.60 15.32
N SER A 173 -20.10 1.04 16.44
CA SER A 173 -20.61 0.72 17.79
C SER A 173 -22.06 1.23 17.97
N TRP A 174 -22.34 2.44 17.49
CA TRP A 174 -23.66 3.06 17.59
C TRP A 174 -24.70 2.37 16.67
N LEU A 175 -24.32 2.02 15.44
CA LEU A 175 -25.19 1.29 14.52
C LEU A 175 -25.54 -0.11 15.04
N TYR A 176 -24.55 -0.88 15.52
CA TYR A 176 -24.80 -2.21 16.09
C TYR A 176 -25.63 -2.13 17.38
N GLY A 177 -25.40 -1.11 18.21
CA GLY A 177 -26.23 -0.81 19.38
C GLY A 177 -27.69 -0.63 19.01
N ILE A 178 -28.00 0.29 18.09
CA ILE A 178 -29.38 0.60 17.68
C ILE A 178 -30.06 -0.61 17.03
N CYS A 179 -29.38 -1.30 16.11
CA CYS A 179 -29.94 -2.48 15.45
C CYS A 179 -30.26 -3.61 16.45
N SER A 180 -29.37 -3.86 17.41
CA SER A 180 -29.61 -4.83 18.48
C SER A 180 -30.76 -4.41 19.41
N GLY A 181 -30.86 -3.11 19.69
CA GLY A 181 -31.96 -2.47 20.41
C GLY A 181 -33.31 -2.79 19.81
N PHE A 182 -33.49 -2.44 18.53
CA PHE A 182 -34.76 -2.67 17.83
C PHE A 182 -35.10 -4.15 17.75
N GLY A 183 -34.13 -5.02 17.46
CA GLY A 183 -34.35 -6.46 17.43
C GLY A 183 -34.89 -7.00 18.76
N CYS A 184 -34.18 -6.75 19.85
CA CYS A 184 -34.58 -7.21 21.19
C CYS A 184 -35.89 -6.58 21.68
N GLY A 185 -36.10 -5.29 21.39
CA GLY A 185 -37.32 -4.57 21.75
C GLY A 185 -38.57 -5.09 21.03
N ILE A 186 -38.48 -5.32 19.72
CA ILE A 186 -39.57 -5.87 18.90
C ILE A 186 -39.90 -7.30 19.35
N LEU A 187 -38.88 -8.14 19.54
CA LEU A 187 -39.05 -9.51 20.05
C LEU A 187 -39.78 -9.51 21.40
N THR A 188 -39.35 -8.68 22.35
CA THR A 188 -39.98 -8.59 23.68
C THR A 188 -41.42 -8.10 23.60
N PHE A 189 -41.72 -7.15 22.70
CA PHE A 189 -43.08 -6.69 22.46
C PHE A 189 -43.96 -7.80 21.85
N MET A 190 -43.46 -8.58 20.89
CA MET A 190 -44.20 -9.67 20.28
C MET A 190 -44.59 -10.77 21.28
N PHE A 191 -43.69 -11.12 22.21
CA PHE A 191 -43.96 -12.19 23.18
C PHE A 191 -44.71 -11.75 24.43
N THR A 192 -44.53 -10.50 24.86
CA THR A 192 -45.06 -10.03 26.16
C THR A 192 -46.19 -9.02 26.01
N SER A 193 -46.35 -8.40 24.83
CA SER A 193 -47.30 -7.31 24.53
C SER A 193 -47.25 -6.12 25.49
N ARG A 194 -46.21 -6.04 26.34
CA ARG A 194 -46.01 -5.01 27.36
C ARG A 194 -45.08 -3.94 26.81
N THR A 195 -45.67 -2.80 26.46
CA THR A 195 -44.94 -1.62 25.98
C THR A 195 -43.88 -1.09 26.95
N PRO A 196 -44.07 -1.02 28.29
CA PRO A 196 -43.02 -0.51 29.18
C PRO A 196 -41.82 -1.46 29.24
N LEU A 197 -42.08 -2.78 29.23
CA LEU A 197 -41.02 -3.79 29.27
C LEU A 197 -40.17 -3.76 27.99
N ALA A 198 -40.82 -3.68 26.82
CA ALA A 198 -40.13 -3.61 25.54
C ALA A 198 -39.22 -2.36 25.43
N SER A 199 -39.66 -1.21 25.95
CA SER A 199 -38.87 0.02 25.98
C SER A 199 -37.64 -0.08 26.88
N HIS A 200 -37.78 -0.67 28.08
CA HIS A 200 -36.64 -0.89 28.97
C HIS A 200 -35.62 -1.86 28.37
N VAL A 201 -36.10 -2.93 27.71
CA VAL A 201 -35.23 -3.88 27.02
C VAL A 201 -34.50 -3.23 25.85
N PHE A 202 -35.17 -2.41 25.03
CA PHE A 202 -34.56 -1.67 23.93
C PHE A 202 -33.40 -0.78 24.42
N ILE A 203 -33.64 0.03 25.45
CA ILE A 203 -32.63 0.93 26.00
C ILE A 203 -31.48 0.12 26.60
N GLY A 204 -31.79 -0.88 27.43
CA GLY A 204 -30.78 -1.72 28.08
C GLY A 204 -29.86 -2.44 27.08
N SER A 205 -30.43 -3.07 26.05
CA SER A 205 -29.65 -3.78 25.03
C SER A 205 -28.82 -2.81 24.16
N THR A 206 -29.37 -1.64 23.81
CA THR A 206 -28.65 -0.63 23.04
C THR A 206 -27.40 -0.14 23.76
N PHE A 207 -27.52 0.24 25.03
CA PHE A 207 -26.37 0.71 25.83
C PHE A 207 -25.36 -0.41 26.09
N GLY A 208 -25.82 -1.62 26.42
CA GLY A 208 -24.94 -2.77 26.67
C GLY A 208 -24.10 -3.15 25.45
N VAL A 209 -24.74 -3.34 24.29
CA VAL A 209 -24.04 -3.72 23.05
C VAL A 209 -23.10 -2.61 22.58
N THR A 210 -23.53 -1.33 22.69
CA THR A 210 -22.68 -0.19 22.31
C THR A 210 -21.41 -0.16 23.16
N LEU A 211 -21.51 -0.31 24.49
CA LEU A 211 -20.36 -0.26 25.39
C LEU A 211 -19.38 -1.42 25.16
N VAL A 212 -19.90 -2.64 24.99
CA VAL A 212 -19.07 -3.83 24.74
C VAL A 212 -18.35 -3.70 23.40
N TYR A 213 -19.09 -3.38 22.32
CA TYR A 213 -18.50 -3.26 20.99
C TYR A 213 -17.49 -2.11 20.92
N PHE A 214 -17.80 -0.97 21.55
CA PHE A 214 -16.90 0.17 21.61
C PHE A 214 -15.61 -0.20 22.35
N SER A 215 -15.70 -0.89 23.48
CA SER A 215 -14.54 -1.30 24.29
C SER A 215 -13.63 -2.27 23.53
N VAL A 216 -14.22 -3.29 22.89
CA VAL A 216 -13.47 -4.26 22.08
C VAL A 216 -12.83 -3.58 20.87
N CYS A 217 -13.55 -2.71 20.17
CA CYS A 217 -13.00 -1.97 19.02
C CYS A 217 -11.86 -1.04 19.45
N ARG A 218 -12.02 -0.33 20.57
CA ARG A 218 -10.97 0.53 21.15
C ARG A 218 -9.72 -0.25 21.52
N TYR A 219 -9.89 -1.42 22.14
CA TYR A 219 -8.78 -2.29 22.49
C TYR A 219 -8.02 -2.78 21.25
N ARG A 220 -8.75 -3.29 20.25
CA ARG A 220 -8.14 -3.75 18.98
C ARG A 220 -7.44 -2.62 18.26
N PHE A 221 -8.08 -1.46 18.13
CA PHE A 221 -7.49 -0.29 17.50
C PHE A 221 -6.24 0.21 18.24
N ALA A 222 -6.24 0.21 19.58
CA ALA A 222 -5.06 0.57 20.36
C ALA A 222 -3.92 -0.44 20.16
N LYS A 223 -4.24 -1.74 20.08
CA LYS A 223 -3.27 -2.80 19.77
C LYS A 223 -2.68 -2.60 18.36
N ASP A 224 -3.53 -2.35 17.36
CA ASP A 224 -3.11 -2.12 15.98
C ASP A 224 -2.27 -0.84 15.82
N ASP A 225 -2.62 0.24 16.51
CA ASP A 225 -1.86 1.50 16.50
C ASP A 225 -0.48 1.32 17.13
N MET A 226 -0.38 0.57 18.23
CA MET A 226 0.91 0.25 18.84
C MET A 226 1.79 -0.60 17.91
N MET A 227 1.21 -1.61 17.26
CA MET A 227 1.91 -2.43 16.27
C MET A 227 2.39 -1.58 15.08
N ALA A 228 1.55 -0.71 14.54
CA ALA A 228 1.91 0.16 13.43
C ALA A 228 3.04 1.14 13.82
N LYS A 229 3.02 1.67 15.05
CA LYS A 229 4.08 2.53 15.58
C LYS A 229 5.40 1.78 15.75
N GLN A 230 5.36 0.60 16.38
CA GLN A 230 6.55 -0.24 16.53
C GLN A 230 7.13 -0.60 15.15
N LEU A 231 6.29 -1.08 14.23
CA LEU A 231 6.71 -1.41 12.87
C LEU A 231 7.35 -0.20 12.16
N ARG A 232 6.83 1.02 12.34
CA ARG A 232 7.45 2.24 11.78
C ARG A 232 8.83 2.52 12.35
N VAL A 233 9.04 2.35 13.66
CA VAL A 233 10.36 2.52 14.29
C VAL A 233 11.34 1.46 13.76
N TYR A 234 10.94 0.20 13.77
CA TYR A 234 11.79 -0.88 13.24
C TYR A 234 12.08 -0.73 11.75
N MET A 235 11.11 -0.25 10.96
CA MET A 235 11.34 0.10 9.55
C MET A 235 12.40 1.19 9.43
N LYS A 236 12.37 2.21 10.31
CA LYS A 236 13.37 3.28 10.32
C LYS A 236 14.77 2.75 10.64
N ASP A 237 14.89 1.83 11.59
CA ASP A 237 16.17 1.22 11.96
C ASP A 237 16.70 0.31 10.86
N SER A 238 15.81 -0.32 10.08
CA SER A 238 16.20 -1.19 8.95
C SER A 238 16.67 -0.42 7.70
N MET A 239 16.46 0.90 7.62
CA MET A 239 16.88 1.70 6.46
C MET A 239 18.41 1.83 6.34
N GLY A 240 19.17 1.59 7.42
CA GLY A 240 20.64 1.62 7.41
C GLY A 240 21.32 0.26 7.20
N LEU A 241 20.54 -0.83 7.08
CA LEU A 241 21.07 -2.18 6.92
C LEU A 241 21.01 -2.58 5.43
N GLU A 242 22.08 -3.19 4.92
CA GLU A 242 22.15 -3.72 3.56
C GLU A 242 22.41 -5.23 3.58
N GLY A 243 21.98 -5.94 2.53
CA GLY A 243 22.28 -7.37 2.35
C GLY A 243 21.57 -8.33 3.33
N ALA A 244 22.28 -9.40 3.71
CA ALA A 244 21.75 -10.54 4.45
C ALA A 244 21.24 -10.21 5.86
N ASP A 245 21.84 -9.24 6.54
CA ASP A 245 21.43 -8.80 7.88
C ASP A 245 20.02 -8.20 7.89
N ARG A 246 19.64 -7.53 6.79
CA ARG A 246 18.29 -6.99 6.64
C ARG A 246 17.27 -8.09 6.42
N GLU A 247 17.60 -9.09 5.61
CA GLU A 247 16.72 -10.23 5.38
C GLU A 247 16.49 -11.05 6.66
N ALA A 248 17.54 -11.26 7.45
CA ALA A 248 17.43 -11.91 8.76
C ALA A 248 16.49 -11.13 9.70
N LYS A 249 16.65 -9.80 9.79
CA LYS A 249 15.75 -8.95 10.58
C LYS A 249 14.32 -8.94 10.05
N LEU A 250 14.12 -8.91 8.73
CA LEU A 250 12.79 -8.94 8.13
C LEU A 250 12.06 -10.26 8.42
N LYS A 251 12.78 -11.39 8.34
CA LYS A 251 12.24 -12.72 8.72
C LYS A 251 11.84 -12.75 10.20
N GLN A 252 12.68 -12.23 11.08
CA GLN A 252 12.38 -12.13 12.51
C GLN A 252 11.14 -11.25 12.79
N ILE A 253 11.00 -10.13 12.07
CA ILE A 253 9.83 -9.25 12.19
C ILE A 253 8.56 -9.96 11.68
N GLU A 254 8.66 -10.72 10.59
CA GLU A 254 7.53 -11.48 10.04
C GLU A 254 7.07 -12.59 11.00
N GLU A 255 7.99 -13.25 11.69
CA GLU A 255 7.66 -14.22 12.76
C GLU A 255 7.00 -13.55 13.97
N LEU A 256 7.51 -12.39 14.42
CA LEU A 256 6.89 -11.61 15.49
C LEU A 256 5.48 -11.14 15.10
N ALA A 257 5.30 -10.68 13.87
CA ALA A 257 3.99 -10.25 13.36
C ALA A 257 2.99 -11.41 13.29
N LYS A 258 3.43 -12.61 12.85
CA LYS A 258 2.60 -13.83 12.81
C LYS A 258 2.18 -14.31 14.20
N THR A 259 3.06 -14.19 15.19
CA THR A 259 2.78 -14.61 16.58
C THR A 259 1.72 -13.71 17.25
N GLN A 260 1.63 -12.45 16.82
CA GLN A 260 0.75 -11.44 17.41
C GLN A 260 -0.64 -11.35 16.75
N THR A 261 -0.81 -11.98 15.58
CA THR A 261 -2.08 -12.07 14.82
C THR A 261 -2.90 -13.33 15.14
N LYS A 262 -2.34 -14.29 15.89
CA LYS A 262 -3.09 -15.36 16.56
C LYS A 262 -3.77 -14.84 17.83
#